data_AF-A0A349J916-F1
#
_entry.id   AF-A0A349J916-F1
#
_cell.length_a   1.000
_cell.length_b   1.000
_cell.length_c   1.000
_cell.angle_alpha   90.00
_cell.angle_beta   90.00
_cell.angle_gamma   90.00
#
_symmetry.space_group_name_H-M   'P 1'
#
loop_
_entity.id
_entity.type
_entity.pdbx_description
1 polymer ?
#
loop_
_entity_poly.entity_id
_entity_poly.type
_entity_poly.pdbx_seq_one_letter_code
_entity_poly.pdbx_strand_id
1 'polypeptide(L)'
;MPRSHKYKSAWGTFVQYLLDDRGISHGELSERLGTLQGTVSHYISGRSKPPLGDLDRWAAALRCTHDDAERLSWLALEPWTPEPVWRKIKDLEAILADQESVVSGLAEQVAKLRAELGRSGAEPLSPGDQ
;
A
#
# COMPACT_ATOMS: atom_id res chain seq x y z
N MET A 1 -6.80 -40.39 -0.61
CA MET A 1 -5.88 -39.27 -0.31
C MET A 1 -6.58 -37.97 -0.67
N PRO A 2 -6.82 -37.04 0.27
CA PRO A 2 -7.45 -35.77 -0.07
C PRO A 2 -6.46 -34.92 -0.85
N ARG A 3 -6.87 -34.48 -2.04
CA ARG A 3 -6.07 -33.59 -2.90
C ARG A 3 -5.92 -32.25 -2.20
N SER A 4 -4.70 -31.96 -1.75
CA SER A 4 -4.29 -30.66 -1.22
C SER A 4 -4.88 -29.55 -2.08
N HIS A 5 -5.79 -28.77 -1.50
CA HIS A 5 -6.25 -27.53 -2.09
C HIS A 5 -5.03 -26.61 -2.12
N LYS A 6 -4.41 -26.51 -3.30
CA LYS A 6 -3.36 -25.54 -3.59
C LYS A 6 -3.94 -24.17 -3.32
N TYR A 7 -3.60 -23.57 -2.19
CA TYR A 7 -3.92 -22.17 -1.92
C TYR A 7 -3.37 -21.33 -3.08
N LYS A 8 -4.26 -20.72 -3.86
CA LYS A 8 -3.85 -19.72 -4.86
C LYS A 8 -3.28 -18.53 -4.09
N SER A 9 -2.13 -18.01 -4.50
CA SER A 9 -1.58 -16.81 -3.87
C SER A 9 -2.54 -15.62 -4.04
N ALA A 10 -2.52 -14.67 -3.11
CA ALA A 10 -3.33 -13.46 -3.22
C ALA A 10 -2.98 -12.69 -4.51
N TRP A 11 -1.68 -12.61 -4.84
CA TRP A 11 -1.20 -12.10 -6.12
C TRP A 11 -1.78 -12.83 -7.32
N GLY A 12 -1.73 -14.17 -7.34
CA GLY A 12 -2.23 -14.96 -8.45
C GLY A 12 -3.75 -14.88 -8.62
N THR A 13 -4.48 -14.76 -7.51
CA THR A 13 -5.93 -14.52 -7.51
C THR A 13 -6.25 -13.15 -8.11
N PHE A 14 -5.49 -12.11 -7.72
CA PHE A 14 -5.65 -10.77 -8.27
C PHE A 14 -5.33 -10.71 -9.76
N VAL A 15 -4.22 -11.33 -10.20
CA VAL A 15 -3.90 -11.42 -11.63
C VAL A 15 -5.00 -12.12 -12.41
N GLN A 16 -5.56 -13.23 -11.89
CA GLN A 16 -6.66 -13.91 -12.55
C GLN A 16 -7.91 -13.00 -12.67
N TYR A 17 -8.24 -12.25 -11.62
CA TYR A 17 -9.30 -11.25 -11.68
C TYR A 17 -9.05 -10.22 -12.80
N LEU A 18 -7.84 -9.67 -12.90
CA LEU A 18 -7.51 -8.69 -13.94
C LEU A 18 -7.62 -9.26 -15.35
N LEU A 19 -7.25 -10.54 -15.53
CA LEU A 19 -7.39 -11.25 -16.81
C LEU A 19 -8.85 -11.42 -17.21
N ASP A 20 -9.69 -11.86 -16.27
CA ASP A 20 -11.12 -12.09 -16.50
C ASP A 20 -11.85 -10.77 -16.80
N ASP A 21 -11.58 -9.73 -16.00
CA ASP A 21 -12.14 -8.38 -16.15
C ASP A 21 -11.81 -7.74 -17.52
N ARG A 22 -10.59 -8.00 -18.02
CA ARG A 22 -10.08 -7.38 -19.25
C ARG A 22 -10.21 -8.27 -20.48
N GLY A 23 -10.77 -9.47 -20.35
CA GLY A 23 -10.86 -10.45 -21.42
C GLY A 23 -9.49 -10.85 -22.00
N ILE A 24 -8.44 -10.86 -21.18
CA ILE A 24 -7.08 -11.23 -21.60
C ILE A 24 -6.90 -12.72 -21.34
N SER A 25 -6.52 -13.49 -22.37
CA SER A 25 -6.20 -14.90 -22.18
C SER A 25 -4.81 -15.10 -21.55
N HIS A 26 -4.58 -16.27 -20.93
CA HIS A 26 -3.23 -16.62 -20.43
C HIS A 26 -2.18 -16.64 -21.55
N GLY A 27 -2.57 -17.07 -22.76
CA GLY A 27 -1.71 -17.06 -23.95
C GLY A 27 -1.31 -15.65 -24.36
N GLU A 28 -2.30 -14.76 -24.47
CA GLU A 28 -2.09 -13.35 -24.80
C GLU A 28 -1.21 -12.64 -23.74
N LEU A 29 -1.44 -12.89 -22.45
CA LEU A 29 -0.57 -12.37 -21.39
C LEU A 29 0.87 -12.86 -21.57
N SER A 30 1.06 -14.14 -21.86
CA SER A 30 2.40 -14.71 -22.06
C SER A 30 3.13 -14.12 -23.26
N GLU A 31 2.42 -13.87 -24.37
CA GLU A 31 2.95 -13.19 -25.55
C GLU A 31 3.39 -11.76 -25.24
N ARG A 32 2.56 -10.97 -24.54
CA ARG A 32 2.90 -9.59 -24.12
C ARG A 32 4.11 -9.56 -23.19
N LEU A 33 4.20 -10.55 -22.30
CA LEU A 33 5.33 -10.71 -21.39
C LEU A 33 6.55 -11.34 -22.06
N GLY A 34 6.46 -11.77 -23.33
CA GLY A 34 7.55 -12.45 -24.03
C GLY A 34 8.09 -13.65 -23.25
N THR A 35 7.21 -14.40 -22.57
CA THR A 35 7.56 -15.53 -21.72
C THR A 35 6.68 -16.74 -22.03
N LEU A 36 7.03 -17.90 -21.49
CA LEU A 36 6.26 -19.12 -21.70
C LEU A 36 4.95 -19.09 -20.88
N GLN A 37 3.85 -19.56 -21.47
CA GLN A 37 2.55 -19.66 -20.78
C GLN A 37 2.64 -20.50 -19.49
N GLY A 38 3.48 -21.54 -19.47
CA GLY A 38 3.74 -22.33 -18.27
C GLY A 38 4.35 -21.52 -17.12
N THR A 39 5.24 -20.59 -17.45
CA THR A 39 5.86 -19.66 -16.48
C THR A 39 4.81 -18.73 -15.88
N VAL A 40 3.96 -18.13 -16.71
CA VAL A 40 2.81 -17.31 -16.26
C VAL A 40 1.90 -18.11 -15.34
N SER A 41 1.55 -19.35 -15.72
CA SER A 41 0.71 -20.24 -14.91
C SER A 41 1.35 -20.56 -13.56
N HIS A 42 2.66 -20.74 -13.48
CA HIS A 42 3.35 -20.96 -12.20
C HIS A 42 3.25 -19.76 -11.26
N TYR A 43 3.37 -18.53 -11.76
CA TYR A 43 3.16 -17.34 -10.94
C TYR A 43 1.71 -17.20 -10.48
N ILE A 44 0.74 -17.33 -11.40
CA ILE A 44 -0.70 -17.20 -11.10
C ILE A 44 -1.18 -18.30 -10.13
N SER A 45 -0.64 -19.51 -10.23
CA SER A 45 -0.98 -20.60 -9.31
C SER A 45 -0.20 -20.57 -7.98
N GLY A 46 0.66 -19.57 -7.77
CA GLY A 46 1.46 -19.42 -6.55
C GLY A 46 2.59 -20.46 -6.40
N ARG A 47 2.92 -21.21 -7.46
CA ARG A 47 4.03 -22.19 -7.46
C ARG A 47 5.40 -21.56 -7.59
N SER A 48 5.45 -20.29 -7.99
CA SER A 48 6.69 -19.53 -8.13
C SER A 48 6.47 -18.09 -7.70
N LYS A 49 7.53 -17.48 -7.16
CA LYS A 49 7.52 -16.08 -6.78
C LYS A 49 7.35 -15.20 -8.03
N PRO A 50 6.47 -14.18 -8.00
CA PRO A 50 6.34 -13.23 -9.11
C PRO A 50 7.68 -12.54 -9.43
N PRO A 51 7.92 -12.15 -10.69
CA PRO A 51 9.16 -11.50 -11.09
C PRO A 51 9.16 -10.04 -10.59
N LEU A 52 9.67 -9.82 -9.38
CA LEU A 52 9.65 -8.51 -8.72
C LEU A 52 10.32 -7.39 -9.54
N GLY A 53 11.33 -7.73 -10.36
CA GLY A 53 12.01 -6.77 -11.24
C GLY A 53 11.23 -6.39 -12.49
N ASP A 54 10.16 -7.13 -12.83
CA ASP A 54 9.39 -6.94 -14.06
C ASP A 54 7.95 -6.49 -13.78
N LEU A 55 7.63 -6.05 -12.56
CA LEU A 55 6.25 -5.71 -12.18
C LEU A 55 5.63 -4.62 -13.05
N ASP A 56 6.42 -3.65 -13.51
CA ASP A 56 5.96 -2.62 -14.45
C ASP A 56 5.54 -3.22 -15.80
N ARG A 57 6.32 -4.21 -16.29
CA ARG A 57 5.98 -4.94 -17.51
C ARG A 57 4.71 -5.75 -17.35
N TRP A 58 4.51 -6.34 -16.17
CA TRP A 58 3.26 -7.03 -15.84
C TRP A 58 2.07 -6.08 -15.79
N ALA A 59 2.22 -4.93 -15.13
CA ALA A 59 1.19 -3.91 -15.06
C ALA A 59 0.81 -3.41 -16.47
N ALA A 60 1.80 -3.16 -17.34
CA ALA A 60 1.56 -2.78 -18.72
C ALA A 60 0.86 -3.88 -19.53
N ALA A 61 1.35 -5.13 -19.44
CA ALA A 61 0.77 -6.27 -20.16
C ALA A 61 -0.68 -6.55 -19.74
N LEU A 62 -0.98 -6.35 -18.46
CA LEU A 62 -2.31 -6.46 -17.87
C LEU A 62 -3.17 -5.22 -18.10
N ARG A 63 -2.66 -4.12 -18.68
CA ARG A 63 -3.41 -2.85 -18.79
C ARG A 63 -3.93 -2.38 -17.43
N CYS A 64 -3.06 -2.42 -16.43
CA CYS A 64 -3.36 -1.94 -15.08
C CYS A 64 -3.62 -0.44 -15.06
N THR A 65 -4.56 -0.01 -14.24
CA THR A 65 -4.61 1.36 -13.74
C THR A 65 -3.45 1.61 -12.76
N HIS A 66 -3.30 2.85 -12.28
CA HIS A 66 -2.31 3.15 -11.24
C HIS A 66 -2.57 2.32 -9.97
N ASP A 67 -3.81 2.32 -9.47
CA ASP A 67 -4.22 1.56 -8.30
C ASP A 67 -4.01 0.05 -8.47
N ASP A 68 -4.30 -0.49 -9.66
CA ASP A 68 -4.03 -1.90 -9.97
C ASP A 68 -2.53 -2.21 -9.91
N ALA A 69 -1.67 -1.32 -10.43
CA ALA A 69 -0.23 -1.50 -10.44
C ALA A 69 0.37 -1.44 -9.03
N GLU A 70 -0.10 -0.52 -8.19
CA GLU A 70 0.27 -0.47 -6.77
C GLU A 70 -0.16 -1.75 -6.05
N ARG A 71 -1.41 -2.17 -6.24
CA ARG A 71 -1.95 -3.39 -5.61
C ARG A 71 -1.24 -4.65 -6.09
N LEU A 72 -0.92 -4.72 -7.39
CA LEU A 72 -0.13 -5.82 -7.98
C LEU A 72 1.25 -5.91 -7.32
N SER A 73 1.91 -4.76 -7.11
CA SER A 73 3.23 -4.67 -6.49
C SER A 73 3.19 -5.08 -5.02
N TRP A 74 2.21 -4.57 -4.27
CA TRP A 74 2.02 -4.91 -2.86
C TRP A 74 1.79 -6.41 -2.65
N LEU A 75 0.89 -7.00 -3.45
CA LEU A 75 0.58 -8.43 -3.39
C LEU A 75 1.75 -9.31 -3.85
N ALA A 76 2.64 -8.81 -4.71
CA ALA A 76 3.83 -9.56 -5.13
C ALA A 76 4.82 -9.76 -3.97
N LEU A 77 4.80 -8.83 -3.02
CA LEU A 77 5.65 -8.84 -1.83
C LEU A 77 4.99 -9.63 -0.69
N GLU A 78 3.68 -9.48 -0.46
CA GLU A 78 2.96 -9.99 0.72
C GLU A 78 3.28 -11.45 1.15
N PRO A 79 3.28 -12.48 0.27
CA PRO A 79 3.57 -13.87 0.67
C PRO A 79 5.07 -14.16 0.83
N TRP A 80 5.93 -13.26 0.38
CA TRP A 80 7.37 -13.46 0.20
C TRP A 80 8.22 -12.44 0.94
N THR A 81 7.60 -11.56 1.72
CA THR A 81 8.28 -10.63 2.61
C THR A 81 8.91 -11.42 3.75
N PRO A 82 10.25 -11.43 3.89
CA PRO A 82 10.90 -12.11 5.00
C PRO A 82 10.40 -11.57 6.33
N GLU A 83 10.19 -12.44 7.32
CA GLU A 83 9.74 -12.09 8.69
C GLU A 83 10.46 -10.85 9.28
N PRO A 84 11.79 -10.66 9.12
CA PRO A 84 12.46 -9.44 9.61
C PRO A 84 11.94 -8.13 9.00
N VAL A 85 11.51 -8.16 7.74
CA VAL A 85 10.98 -7.00 7.03
C VAL A 85 9.57 -6.68 7.52
N TRP A 86 8.73 -7.71 7.69
CA TRP A 86 7.39 -7.55 8.28
C TRP A 86 7.42 -6.96 9.68
N ARG A 87 8.36 -7.43 10.52
CA ARG A 87 8.59 -6.88 11.85
C ARG A 87 8.97 -5.40 11.78
N LYS A 88 9.89 -5.06 10.87
CA LYS A 88 10.34 -3.68 10.70
C LYS A 88 9.21 -2.75 10.24
N ILE A 89 8.33 -3.22 9.36
CA ILE A 89 7.14 -2.46 8.92
C ILE A 89 6.23 -2.18 10.13
N LYS A 90 5.91 -3.20 10.93
CA LYS A 90 5.08 -3.00 12.15
C LYS A 90 5.72 -2.04 13.15
N ASP A 91 7.04 -2.14 13.34
CA ASP A 91 7.77 -1.23 14.21
C ASP A 91 7.64 0.22 13.70
N LEU A 92 7.75 0.43 12.39
CA LEU A 92 7.60 1.75 11.77
C LEU A 92 6.17 2.29 11.86
N GLU A 93 5.15 1.44 11.68
CA GLU A 93 3.74 1.82 11.86
C GLU A 93 3.46 2.25 13.31
N ALA A 94 4.02 1.54 14.29
CA ALA A 94 3.89 1.91 15.69
C ALA A 94 4.59 3.25 16.00
N ILE A 95 5.77 3.49 15.41
CA ILE A 95 6.49 4.77 15.54
C ILE A 95 5.68 5.90 14.91
N LEU A 96 5.07 5.68 13.74
CA LEU A 96 4.26 6.70 13.07
C LEU A 96 3.04 7.09 13.91
N ALA A 97 2.32 6.10 14.45
CA ALA A 97 1.17 6.35 15.33
C ALA A 97 1.56 7.13 16.61
N ASP A 98 2.73 6.83 17.18
CA ASP A 98 3.27 7.58 18.33
C ASP A 98 3.58 9.05 17.96
N GLN A 99 4.21 9.27 16.80
CA GLN A 99 4.49 10.62 16.30
C GLN A 99 3.22 11.43 16.04
N GLU A 100 2.18 10.83 15.46
CA GLU A 100 0.89 11.47 15.23
C GLU A 100 0.24 11.94 16.55
N SER A 101 0.32 11.11 17.59
CA SER A 101 -0.16 11.45 18.94
C SER A 101 0.57 12.66 19.52
N VAL A 102 1.91 12.68 19.44
CA VAL A 102 2.73 13.81 19.93
C VAL A 102 2.38 15.11 19.20
N VAL A 103 2.24 15.05 17.88
CA VAL A 103 1.89 16.22 17.05
C VAL A 103 0.51 16.75 17.43
N SER A 104 -0.47 15.87 17.63
CA SER A 104 -1.81 16.26 18.08
C SER A 104 -1.76 16.97 19.44
N GLY A 105 -1.03 16.42 20.42
CA GLY A 105 -0.88 17.02 21.74
C GLY A 105 -0.19 18.39 21.71
N LEU A 106 0.83 18.56 20.85
CA LEU A 106 1.48 19.86 20.64
C LEU A 106 0.54 20.87 19.99
N ALA A 107 -0.27 20.45 19.02
CA ALA A 107 -1.24 21.31 18.36
C ALA A 107 -2.27 21.86 19.36
N GLU A 108 -2.76 21.04 20.27
CA GLU A 108 -3.66 21.46 21.36
C GLU A 108 -2.99 22.47 22.30
N GLN A 109 -1.74 22.23 22.69
CA GLN A 109 -1.00 23.15 23.56
C GLN A 109 -0.76 24.50 22.88
N VAL A 110 -0.39 24.51 21.61
CA VAL A 110 -0.23 25.75 20.82
C VAL A 110 -1.56 26.49 20.70
N ALA A 111 -2.68 25.80 20.48
CA ALA A 111 -4.00 26.41 20.44
C ALA A 111 -4.38 27.05 21.78
N LYS A 112 -4.10 26.37 22.90
CA LYS A 112 -4.34 26.89 24.25
C LYS A 112 -3.51 28.14 24.53
N LEU A 113 -2.20 28.11 24.25
CA LEU A 113 -1.30 29.25 24.44
C LEU A 113 -1.71 30.45 23.59
N ARG A 114 -2.11 30.22 22.32
CA ARG A 114 -2.65 31.30 21.46
C ARG A 114 -3.92 31.93 22.04
N ALA A 115 -4.82 31.12 22.60
CA ALA A 115 -6.04 31.60 23.23
C ALA A 115 -5.79 32.35 24.56
N GLU A 116 -4.71 32.03 25.27
CA GLU A 116 -4.28 32.75 26.49
C GLU A 116 -3.60 34.08 26.14
N LEU A 117 -2.70 34.10 25.15
CA LEU A 117 -2.09 35.34 24.64
C LEU A 117 -3.12 36.31 24.07
N GLY A 118 -4.10 35.83 23.31
CA GLY A 118 -5.19 36.65 22.78
C GLY A 118 -6.10 37.25 23.86
N ARG A 119 -6.19 36.62 25.03
CA ARG A 119 -6.93 37.15 26.19
C ARG A 119 -6.12 38.17 27.00
N SER A 120 -4.80 38.04 27.04
CA SER A 120 -3.89 38.96 27.73
C SER A 120 -3.73 40.31 26.98
N GLY A 121 -3.91 40.33 25.66
CA GLY A 121 -3.84 41.55 24.84
C GLY A 121 -5.09 42.45 24.87
N ALA A 122 -6.11 42.10 25.66
CA ALA A 122 -7.36 42.85 25.76
C ALA A 122 -7.46 43.60 27.11
N GLU A 123 -6.47 44.44 27.41
CA GLU A 123 -6.62 45.47 28.44
C GLU A 123 -7.12 46.75 27.73
N PRO A 124 -8.39 47.16 27.89
CA PRO A 124 -8.83 48.42 27.33
C PRO A 124 -8.12 49.54 28.08
N LEU A 125 -7.25 50.28 27.38
CA LEU A 125 -6.81 51.60 27.79
C LEU A 125 -8.06 52.47 27.96
N SER A 126 -8.55 52.58 29.19
CA SER A 126 -9.59 53.54 29.55
C SER A 126 -9.07 54.94 29.23
N PRO A 127 -9.78 55.73 28.39
CA PRO A 127 -9.48 57.14 28.22
C PRO A 127 -10.09 57.91 29.38
N GLY A 128 -9.27 58.28 30.36
CA GLY A 128 -9.54 59.30 31.39
C GLY A 128 -8.19 59.75 31.94
N ASP A 129 -7.83 61.03 32.00
CA ASP A 129 -8.67 62.21 32.23
C ASP A 129 -8.16 63.42 31.42
N GLN A 130 -9.11 64.23 30.94
CA GLN A 130 -8.93 65.65 30.62
C GLN A 130 -9.14 66.49 31.88
#